data_AF-A0A4U7DJ52-F1
#
_entry.id   AF-A0A4U7DJ52-F1
#
_cell.length_a   1.000
_cell.length_b   1.000
_cell.length_c   1.000
_cell.angle_alpha   90.00
_cell.angle_beta   90.00
_cell.angle_gamma   90.00
#
_symmetry.space_group_name_H-M   'P 1'
#
loop_
_entity.id
_entity.type
_entity.pdbx_description
1 polymer ?
#
loop_
_entity_poly.entity_id
_entity_poly.type
_entity_poly.pdbx_seq_one_letter_code
_entity_poly.pdbx_strand_id
1 'polypeptide(L)'
;MDESIDHTNRDDGTNDCTTTGSFDDHGIDDGSELIRRTYYRLVADNRDAFEPTDRFLDRLADAFTRAYLTATGAYELPPHVAAAIDDARVWAEVEFADEPDADLRGTVIPAFYRHAAGFHCAYRD
;
A
#
# COMPACT_ATOMS: atom_id res chain seq x y z
N MET A 1 -19.05 2.97 -49.23
CA MET A 1 -19.68 2.19 -48.15
C MET A 1 -18.58 2.01 -47.14
N ASP A 2 -18.68 2.80 -46.08
CA ASP A 2 -17.72 2.97 -45.00
C ASP A 2 -18.18 1.99 -43.91
N GLU A 3 -17.39 0.95 -43.64
CA GLU A 3 -17.72 -0.02 -42.59
C GLU A 3 -16.59 -0.01 -41.56
N SER A 4 -16.97 0.49 -40.38
CA SER A 4 -16.16 0.78 -39.22
C SER A 4 -15.33 -0.41 -38.76
N ILE A 5 -14.03 -0.20 -38.63
CA ILE A 5 -13.15 -1.12 -37.92
C ILE A 5 -13.41 -0.89 -36.43
N ASP A 6 -14.20 -1.79 -35.83
CA ASP A 6 -14.39 -1.89 -34.39
C ASP A 6 -13.06 -2.31 -33.75
N HIS A 7 -12.23 -1.31 -33.45
CA HIS A 7 -11.11 -1.46 -32.55
C HIS A 7 -11.62 -1.42 -31.12
N THR A 8 -12.37 -2.44 -30.70
CA THR A 8 -12.47 -2.75 -29.28
C THR A 8 -11.08 -3.21 -28.84
N ASN A 9 -10.26 -2.24 -28.41
CA ASN A 9 -9.05 -2.46 -27.63
C ASN A 9 -9.44 -3.38 -26.48
N ARG A 10 -9.13 -4.66 -26.64
CA ARG A 10 -9.06 -5.60 -25.55
C ARG A 10 -7.88 -5.12 -24.72
N ASP A 11 -8.19 -4.29 -23.73
CA ASP A 11 -7.30 -3.96 -22.63
C ASP A 11 -7.00 -5.30 -21.94
N ASP A 12 -5.93 -5.97 -22.39
CA ASP A 12 -5.31 -7.07 -21.67
C ASP A 12 -4.74 -6.44 -20.40
N GLY A 13 -5.62 -6.32 -19.40
CA GLY A 13 -5.38 -5.70 -18.10
C GLY A 13 -4.29 -6.43 -17.32
N THR A 14 -3.05 -6.25 -17.74
CA THR A 14 -1.91 -6.29 -16.83
C THR A 14 -2.09 -5.12 -15.88
N ASN A 15 -2.94 -5.32 -14.85
CA ASN A 15 -3.17 -4.38 -13.77
C ASN A 15 -1.79 -3.97 -13.26
N ASP A 16 -1.42 -2.70 -13.44
CA ASP A 16 -0.14 -2.18 -12.96
C ASP A 16 -0.26 -2.00 -11.43
N CYS A 17 -0.20 -3.16 -10.76
CA CYS A 17 -0.42 -3.42 -9.35
C CYS A 17 0.62 -2.81 -8.40
N THR A 18 1.49 -1.95 -8.93
CA THR A 18 2.46 -1.18 -8.16
C THR A 18 2.12 0.30 -8.14
N THR A 19 1.03 0.69 -8.79
CA THR A 19 0.56 2.07 -8.95
C THR A 19 -0.56 2.40 -7.96
N THR A 20 -0.94 3.68 -7.92
CA THR A 20 -1.94 4.25 -7.01
C THR A 20 -3.30 3.54 -7.02
N GLY A 21 -3.65 2.84 -8.10
CA GLY A 21 -4.94 2.15 -8.26
C GLY A 21 -5.00 0.72 -7.71
N SER A 22 -3.96 0.25 -7.02
CA SER A 22 -3.87 -1.16 -6.60
C SER A 22 -4.95 -1.58 -5.59
N PHE A 23 -5.63 -0.62 -4.95
CA PHE A 23 -6.74 -0.86 -4.03
C PHE A 23 -8.08 -0.30 -4.57
N ASP A 24 -8.18 0.01 -5.86
CA ASP A 24 -9.40 0.58 -6.48
C ASP A 24 -10.61 -0.37 -6.30
N ASP A 25 -10.38 -1.69 -6.31
CA ASP A 25 -11.40 -2.72 -6.06
C ASP A 25 -11.97 -2.69 -4.63
N HIS A 26 -11.30 -1.99 -3.72
CA HIS A 26 -11.74 -1.73 -2.34
C HIS A 26 -12.31 -0.32 -2.16
N GLY A 27 -12.46 0.46 -3.23
CA GLY A 27 -12.95 1.83 -3.20
C GLY A 27 -11.90 2.87 -2.79
N ILE A 28 -10.61 2.57 -2.99
CA ILE A 28 -9.50 3.50 -2.75
C ILE A 28 -8.95 3.93 -4.11
N ASP A 29 -9.49 5.03 -4.64
CA ASP A 29 -9.17 5.54 -6.00
C ASP A 29 -7.74 6.11 -6.13
N ASP A 30 -7.10 6.45 -4.99
CA ASP A 30 -5.75 6.98 -4.96
C ASP A 30 -4.99 6.48 -3.72
N GLY A 31 -4.05 5.56 -3.93
CA GLY A 31 -3.13 5.07 -2.91
C GLY A 31 -2.31 6.14 -2.19
N SER A 32 -2.16 7.35 -2.76
CA SER A 32 -1.55 8.49 -2.07
C SER A 32 -2.31 8.86 -0.79
N GLU A 33 -3.62 8.59 -0.75
CA GLU A 33 -4.44 8.77 0.44
C GLU A 33 -4.00 7.84 1.58
N LEU A 34 -3.71 6.57 1.28
CA LEU A 34 -3.21 5.61 2.27
C LEU A 34 -1.84 6.05 2.79
N ILE A 35 -0.93 6.45 1.90
CA ILE A 35 0.41 6.95 2.26
C ILE A 35 0.27 8.15 3.21
N ARG A 36 -0.55 9.14 2.83
CA ARG A 36 -0.76 10.36 3.62
C ARG A 36 -1.39 10.06 4.98
N ARG A 37 -2.43 9.24 5.03
CA ARG A 37 -3.13 8.88 6.28
C ARG A 37 -2.23 8.08 7.21
N THR A 38 -1.45 7.15 6.67
CA THR A 38 -0.46 6.36 7.43
C THR A 38 0.55 7.28 8.09
N TYR A 39 1.13 8.23 7.35
CA TYR A 39 2.08 9.20 7.90
C TYR A 39 1.47 10.02 9.06
N TYR A 40 0.30 10.61 8.86
CA TYR A 40 -0.32 11.43 9.91
C TYR A 40 -0.74 10.62 11.14
N ARG A 41 -1.04 9.32 10.99
CA ARG A 41 -1.28 8.43 12.13
C ARG A 41 -0.02 8.19 12.94
N LEU A 42 1.12 7.94 12.29
CA LEU A 42 2.40 7.79 12.97
C LEU A 42 2.81 9.08 13.69
N VAL A 43 2.64 10.24 13.05
CA VAL A 43 2.89 11.55 13.68
C VAL A 43 2.01 11.76 14.91
N ALA A 44 0.73 11.37 14.87
CA ALA A 44 -0.17 11.49 16.03
C ALA A 44 0.29 10.65 17.24
N ASP A 45 1.03 9.56 16.98
CA ASP A 45 1.62 8.69 18.00
C ASP A 45 3.07 9.08 18.37
N ASN A 46 3.54 10.27 17.95
CA ASN A 46 4.92 10.76 18.13
C ASN A 46 5.98 9.84 17.47
N ARG A 47 5.68 9.35 16.27
CA ARG A 47 6.55 8.51 15.42
C ARG A 47 6.80 9.19 14.07
N ASP A 48 7.35 10.38 14.11
CA ASP A 48 7.61 11.21 12.93
C ASP A 48 8.97 10.92 12.25
N ALA A 49 9.82 10.11 12.88
CA ALA A 49 11.10 9.62 12.33
C ALA A 49 11.07 8.09 12.18
N PHE A 50 11.74 7.58 11.15
CA PHE A 50 11.89 6.15 10.94
C PHE A 50 12.86 5.53 11.97
N GLU A 51 12.52 4.33 12.44
CA GLU A 51 13.40 3.49 13.24
C GLU A 51 13.32 2.07 12.63
N PRO A 52 14.41 1.46 12.13
CA PRO A 52 14.38 0.13 11.52
C PRO A 52 14.31 -0.95 12.60
N THR A 53 13.20 -0.97 13.34
CA THR A 53 12.94 -1.93 14.41
C THR A 53 11.62 -2.62 14.16
N ASP A 54 11.52 -3.89 14.57
CA ASP A 54 10.26 -4.65 14.59
C ASP A 54 9.10 -3.82 15.12
N ARG A 55 9.34 -3.16 16.26
CA ARG A 55 8.33 -2.35 16.94
C ARG A 55 7.83 -1.19 16.09
N PHE A 56 8.71 -0.52 15.35
CA PHE A 56 8.29 0.57 14.48
C PHE A 56 7.55 0.05 13.25
N LEU A 57 8.03 -1.05 12.66
CA LEU A 57 7.40 -1.68 11.50
C LEU A 57 6.02 -2.26 11.84
N ASP A 58 5.84 -2.83 13.03
CA ASP A 58 4.52 -3.20 13.58
C ASP A 58 3.56 -2.00 13.61
N ARG A 59 4.08 -0.83 14.03
CA ARG A 59 3.29 0.40 14.14
C ARG A 59 2.98 0.98 12.78
N LEU A 60 3.91 0.89 11.82
CA LEU A 60 3.67 1.25 10.43
C LEU A 60 2.56 0.39 9.82
N ALA A 61 2.61 -0.93 10.02
CA ALA A 61 1.58 -1.85 9.55
C ALA A 61 0.20 -1.59 10.20
N ASP A 62 0.15 -1.34 11.51
CA ASP A 62 -1.11 -0.96 12.21
C ASP A 62 -1.64 0.40 11.73
N ALA A 63 -0.77 1.39 11.52
CA ALA A 63 -1.16 2.69 10.98
C ALA A 63 -1.73 2.58 9.57
N PHE A 64 -1.12 1.74 8.71
CA PHE A 64 -1.60 1.45 7.37
C PHE A 64 -2.94 0.72 7.39
N THR A 65 -3.07 -0.32 8.22
CA THR A 65 -4.33 -1.05 8.43
C THR A 65 -5.46 -0.10 8.82
N ARG A 66 -5.23 0.78 9.79
CA ARG A 66 -6.23 1.78 10.19
C ARG A 66 -6.52 2.79 9.08
N ALA A 67 -5.52 3.18 8.28
CA ALA A 67 -5.72 4.05 7.13
C ALA A 67 -6.65 3.39 6.11
N TYR A 68 -6.39 2.13 5.77
CA TYR A 68 -7.22 1.32 4.88
C TYR A 68 -8.65 1.20 5.41
N LEU A 69 -8.86 0.75 6.65
CA LEU A 69 -10.21 0.59 7.22
C LEU A 69 -10.99 1.91 7.26
N THR A 70 -10.28 3.04 7.48
CA THR A 70 -10.93 4.36 7.45
C THR A 70 -11.30 4.78 6.03
N ALA A 71 -10.47 4.46 5.04
CA ALA A 71 -10.70 4.82 3.64
C ALA A 71 -11.84 3.99 3.04
N THR A 72 -11.87 2.69 3.30
CA THR A 72 -12.90 1.77 2.78
C THR A 72 -14.18 1.76 3.60
N GLY A 73 -14.12 2.21 4.86
CA GLY A 73 -15.23 2.05 5.82
C GLY A 73 -15.44 0.60 6.26
N ALA A 74 -14.53 -0.31 5.92
CA ALA A 74 -14.60 -1.71 6.34
C ALA A 74 -14.38 -1.86 7.85
N TYR A 75 -14.99 -2.90 8.43
CA TYR A 75 -14.80 -3.24 9.84
C TYR A 75 -13.52 -4.05 10.08
N GLU A 76 -13.17 -4.91 9.14
CA GLU A 76 -12.01 -5.79 9.19
C GLU A 76 -11.30 -5.86 7.83
N LEU A 77 -10.03 -6.27 7.84
CA LEU A 77 -9.28 -6.47 6.61
C LEU A 77 -9.74 -7.76 5.92
N PRO A 78 -9.92 -7.74 4.59
CA PRO A 78 -9.96 -8.98 3.82
C PRO A 78 -8.67 -9.80 4.07
N PRO A 79 -8.74 -11.14 4.17
CA PRO A 79 -7.58 -11.97 4.50
C PRO A 79 -6.36 -11.76 3.58
N HIS A 80 -6.59 -11.58 2.28
CA HIS A 80 -5.54 -11.32 1.30
C HIS A 80 -4.87 -9.95 1.50
N VAL A 81 -5.63 -8.93 1.92
CA VAL A 81 -5.07 -7.60 2.27
C VAL A 81 -4.24 -7.69 3.55
N ALA A 82 -4.72 -8.42 4.55
CA ALA A 82 -3.98 -8.63 5.80
C ALA A 82 -2.63 -9.31 5.54
N ALA A 83 -2.62 -10.40 4.77
CA ALA A 83 -1.40 -11.08 4.36
C ALA A 83 -0.43 -10.14 3.60
N ALA A 84 -0.97 -9.32 2.68
CA ALA A 84 -0.16 -8.38 1.92
C ALA A 84 0.52 -7.31 2.79
N ILE A 85 -0.17 -6.82 3.83
CA ILE A 85 0.39 -5.86 4.79
C ILE A 85 1.47 -6.52 5.65
N ASP A 86 1.25 -7.77 6.09
CA ASP A 86 2.23 -8.52 6.88
C ASP A 86 3.52 -8.79 6.09
N ASP A 87 3.41 -9.17 4.81
CA ASP A 87 4.59 -9.37 3.97
C ASP A 87 5.29 -8.06 3.61
N ALA A 88 4.54 -6.98 3.39
CA ALA A 88 5.12 -5.65 3.18
C ALA A 88 5.94 -5.17 4.40
N ARG A 89 5.51 -5.53 5.63
CA ARG A 89 6.26 -5.26 6.86
C ARG A 89 7.59 -5.99 6.87
N VAL A 90 7.60 -7.28 6.54
CA VAL A 90 8.84 -8.09 6.48
C VAL A 90 9.78 -7.55 5.41
N TRP A 91 9.26 -7.15 4.25
CA TRP A 91 10.09 -6.58 3.19
C TRP A 91 10.65 -5.21 3.52
N ALA A 92 9.88 -4.35 4.20
CA ALA A 92 10.38 -3.05 4.67
C ALA A 92 11.52 -3.22 5.70
N GLU A 93 11.48 -4.27 6.54
CA GLU A 93 12.60 -4.59 7.43
C GLU A 93 13.87 -4.88 6.65
N VAL A 94 13.77 -5.75 5.63
CA VAL A 94 14.91 -6.16 4.81
C VAL A 94 15.45 -5.00 3.98
N GLU A 95 14.57 -4.20 3.37
CA GLU A 95 14.96 -3.08 2.50
C GLU A 95 15.68 -1.97 3.27
N PHE A 96 15.23 -1.64 4.49
CA PHE A 96 15.76 -0.51 5.24
C PHE A 96 16.66 -0.91 6.42
N ALA A 97 17.08 -2.18 6.51
CA ALA A 97 17.94 -2.68 7.59
C ALA A 97 19.24 -1.87 7.75
N ASP A 98 19.84 -1.46 6.63
CA ASP A 98 21.08 -0.69 6.58
C ASP A 98 20.86 0.82 6.35
N GLU A 99 19.60 1.28 6.39
CA GLU A 99 19.20 2.67 6.12
C GLU A 99 18.40 3.29 7.29
N PRO A 100 18.99 3.41 8.49
CA PRO A 100 18.28 3.90 9.68
C PRO A 100 17.80 5.35 9.57
N ASP A 101 18.43 6.15 8.71
CA ASP A 101 18.10 7.56 8.49
C ASP A 101 17.17 7.77 7.28
N ALA A 102 16.56 6.71 6.74
CA ALA A 102 15.64 6.81 5.61
C ALA A 102 14.46 7.75 5.91
N ASP A 103 14.11 8.61 4.95
CA ASP A 103 12.99 9.53 5.10
C ASP A 103 11.66 8.77 5.22
N LEU A 104 11.02 8.87 6.39
CA LEU A 104 9.78 8.15 6.67
C LEU A 104 8.69 8.48 5.64
N ARG A 105 8.55 9.76 5.30
CA ARG A 105 7.42 10.26 4.50
C ARG A 105 7.61 10.02 3.00
N GLY A 106 8.79 10.29 2.49
CA GLY A 106 9.13 10.27 1.06
C GLY A 106 9.72 8.95 0.59
N THR A 107 10.26 8.13 1.49
CA THR A 107 10.92 6.86 1.13
C THR A 107 10.21 5.67 1.74
N VAL A 108 10.16 5.57 3.07
CA VAL A 108 9.74 4.33 3.76
C VAL A 108 8.25 4.03 3.56
N ILE A 109 7.36 4.98 3.84
CA ILE A 109 5.91 4.77 3.68
C ILE A 109 5.54 4.51 2.20
N PRO A 110 6.08 5.27 1.22
CA PRO A 110 5.87 4.95 -0.19
C PRO A 110 6.37 3.56 -0.59
N ALA A 111 7.52 3.11 -0.08
CA ALA A 111 8.04 1.76 -0.33
C ALA A 111 7.14 0.68 0.27
N PHE A 112 6.74 0.86 1.53
CA PHE A 112 5.79 -0.02 2.20
C PHE A 112 4.48 -0.15 1.41
N TYR A 113 3.93 0.96 0.92
CA TYR A 113 2.72 0.95 0.08
C TYR A 113 2.93 0.13 -1.20
N ARG A 114 4.05 0.33 -1.90
CA ARG A 114 4.35 -0.42 -3.14
C ARG A 114 4.45 -1.93 -2.88
N HIS A 115 5.05 -2.33 -1.78
CA HIS A 115 5.10 -3.75 -1.38
C HIS A 115 3.71 -4.30 -1.07
N ALA A 116 2.92 -3.58 -0.26
CA ALA A 116 1.57 -4.00 0.09
C ALA A 116 0.66 -4.13 -1.15
N ALA A 117 0.77 -3.19 -2.09
CA ALA A 117 0.09 -3.23 -3.37
C ALA A 117 0.51 -4.43 -4.23
N GLY A 118 1.83 -4.68 -4.33
CA GLY A 118 2.38 -5.82 -5.06
C GLY A 118 1.90 -7.17 -4.49
N PHE A 119 1.94 -7.34 -3.17
CA PHE A 119 1.44 -8.54 -2.50
C PHE A 119 -0.07 -8.69 -2.61
N HIS A 120 -0.82 -7.61 -2.44
CA HIS A 120 -2.28 -7.63 -2.59
C HIS A 120 -2.70 -8.19 -3.95
N CYS A 121 -2.05 -7.74 -5.02
CA CYS A 121 -2.31 -8.27 -6.35
C CYS A 121 -1.89 -9.73 -6.51
N ALA A 122 -0.77 -10.14 -5.92
CA ALA A 122 -0.34 -11.54 -5.93
C ALA A 122 -1.30 -12.46 -5.15
N TYR A 123 -2.04 -11.93 -4.17
CA TYR A 123 -2.95 -12.68 -3.29
C TYR A 123 -4.42 -12.57 -3.69
N ARG A 124 -4.73 -11.88 -4.78
CA ARG A 124 -6.11 -11.63 -5.25
C ARG A 124 -6.76 -12.86 -5.92
N ASP A 125 -5.99 -13.92 -6.15
CA ASP A 125 -6.46 -15.21 -6.73
C ASP A 125 -7.17 -16.13 -5.71
#